data_AF-A0A1C5DK96-F1
#
_entry.id   AF-A0A1C5DK96-F1
#
_cell.length_a   1.000
_cell.length_b   1.000
_cell.length_c   1.000
_cell.angle_alpha   90.00
_cell.angle_beta   90.00
_cell.angle_gamma   90.00
#
_symmetry.space_group_name_H-M   'P 1'
#
loop_
_entity.id
_entity.type
_entity.pdbx_description
1 polymer ?
#
loop_
_entity_poly.entity_id
_entity_poly.type
_entity_poly.pdbx_seq_one_letter_code
_entity_poly.pdbx_strand_id
1 'polypeptide(L)' 'MSLQDDLTAVKRCLDDLVRTVGRLEQSLARASENEFRSPSAGRADDLVTISDTPYDSALWTDSDDEGLGVRDRRAP' A
#
# COMPACT_ATOMS: atom_id res chain seq x y z
N MET A 1 37.16 25.27 12.92
CA MET A 1 36.63 23.94 13.24
C MET A 1 37.42 22.91 12.46
N SER A 2 37.80 21.80 13.08
CA SER A 2 38.74 20.84 12.51
C SER A 2 38.00 19.76 11.73
N LEU A 3 38.48 19.38 10.55
CA LEU A 3 37.97 18.26 9.74
C LEU A 3 37.86 16.97 10.56
N GLN A 4 38.76 16.79 11.54
CA GLN A 4 38.77 15.65 12.44
C GLN A 4 37.57 15.64 13.40
N ASP A 5 37.15 16.81 13.87
CA ASP A 5 35.96 16.96 14.72
C ASP A 5 34.71 16.66 13.90
N ASP A 6 34.64 17.17 12.67
CA ASP A 6 33.52 16.93 11.74
C ASP A 6 33.39 15.44 11.40
N LEU A 7 34.50 14.76 11.11
CA LEU A 7 34.50 13.33 10.84
C LEU A 7 34.07 12.51 12.07
N THR A 8 34.45 12.96 13.27
CA THR A 8 34.02 12.33 14.52
C THR A 8 32.52 12.53 14.76
N ALA A 9 31.99 13.72 14.44
CA ALA A 9 30.57 14.02 14.52
C ALA A 9 29.74 13.19 13.51
N VAL A 10 30.21 13.08 12.26
CA VAL A 10 29.56 12.26 11.23
C VAL A 10 29.54 10.78 11.61
N LYS A 11 30.66 10.25 12.13
CA LYS A 11 30.72 8.85 12.61
C LYS A 11 29.67 8.60 13.69
N ARG A 12 29.60 9.46 14.70
CA ARG A 12 28.62 9.35 15.77
C ARG A 12 27.18 9.44 15.25
N CYS A 13 26.92 10.36 14.32
CA CYS A 13 25.61 10.50 13.69
C CYS A 13 25.21 9.23 12.94
N LEU A 14 26.14 8.62 12.21
CA LEU A 14 25.90 7.36 11.50
C LEU A 14 25.63 6.20 12.47
N ASP A 15 26.41 6.09 13.55
CA ASP A 15 26.20 5.08 14.58
C ASP A 15 24.81 5.23 15.24
N ASP A 16 24.39 6.46 15.52
CA ASP A 16 23.07 6.74 16.06
C ASP A 16 21.96 6.40 15.05
N LEU A 17 22.15 6.70 13.76
CA LEU A 17 21.21 6.32 12.70
C LEU A 17 21.07 4.80 12.55
N VAL A 18 22.19 4.06 12.57
CA VAL A 18 22.16 2.58 12.52
C VAL A 18 21.36 2.03 13.71
N ARG A 19 21.55 2.59 14.90
CA ARG A 19 20.82 2.19 16.11
C ARG A 19 19.33 2.50 16.02
N THR A 20 18.94 3.65 15.46
CA THR A 20 17.53 4.03 15.35
C THR A 20 16.81 3.18 14.31
N VAL A 21 17.43 2.92 13.15
CA VAL A 21 16.89 2.03 12.13
C VAL A 21 16.71 0.62 12.66
N GLY A 22 17.71 0.04 13.33
CA GLY A 22 17.59 -1.31 13.90
C GLY A 22 16.46 -1.42 14.94
N ARG A 23 16.22 -0.37 15.73
CA ARG A 23 15.07 -0.31 16.66
C ARG A 23 13.74 -0.23 15.92
N LEU A 24 13.69 0.53 14.83
CA LEU A 24 12.50 0.68 14.01
C LEU A 24 12.14 -0.65 13.35
N GLU A 25 13.12 -1.32 12.74
CA GLU A 25 12.96 -2.66 12.15
C GLU A 25 12.45 -3.68 13.17
N GLN A 26 13.03 -3.70 14.37
CA GLN A 26 12.55 -4.59 15.44
C GLN A 26 11.12 -4.29 15.88
N SER A 27 10.74 -3.01 15.89
CA SER A 27 9.38 -2.58 16.23
C SER A 27 8.39 -2.97 15.15
N LEU A 28 8.78 -2.84 13.88
CA LEU A 28 7.98 -3.27 12.72
C LEU A 28 7.82 -4.79 12.68
N ALA A 29 8.87 -5.56 12.97
CA ALA A 29 8.78 -7.02 13.06
C ALA A 29 7.72 -7.43 14.10
N ARG A 30 7.74 -6.81 15.29
CA ARG A 30 6.74 -7.07 16.34
C ARG A 30 5.33 -6.63 15.96
N ALA A 31 5.19 -5.51 15.27
CA ALA A 31 3.89 -5.02 14.79
C ALA A 31 3.31 -5.96 13.74
N SER A 32 4.14 -6.41 12.80
CA SER A 32 3.80 -7.40 11.78
C SER A 32 3.38 -8.73 12.42
N GLU A 33 4.18 -9.26 13.35
CA GLU A 33 3.81 -10.45 14.12
C GLU A 33 2.47 -10.30 14.86
N ASN A 34 2.14 -9.09 15.34
CA ASN A 34 0.87 -8.81 16.00
C ASN A 34 -0.31 -8.70 15.01
N GLU A 35 -0.08 -8.12 13.83
CA GLU A 35 -1.06 -8.07 12.73
C GLU A 35 -1.41 -9.48 12.24
N PHE A 36 -0.39 -10.33 12.04
CA PHE A 36 -0.59 -11.73 11.64
C PHE A 36 -1.18 -12.61 12.75
N ARG A 37 -1.04 -12.22 14.02
CA ARG A 37 -1.63 -12.96 15.16
C ARG A 37 -3.09 -12.58 15.44
N SER A 38 -3.59 -11.48 14.87
CA SER A 38 -4.98 -11.04 15.07
C SER A 38 -5.70 -10.79 13.75
N PRO A 39 -6.42 -11.77 13.20
CA PRO A 39 -7.74 -11.42 12.69
C PRO A 39 -8.54 -11.03 13.93
N SER A 40 -8.73 -9.73 14.19
CA SER A 40 -9.75 -9.34 15.15
C SER A 40 -11.04 -9.97 14.65
N ALA A 41 -11.60 -10.89 15.44
CA ALA A 41 -12.76 -11.68 15.02
C ALA A 41 -13.94 -10.79 14.55
N GLY A 42 -13.98 -9.52 14.99
CA GLY A 42 -14.96 -8.52 14.56
C GLY A 42 -14.73 -7.88 13.18
N ARG A 43 -13.59 -8.08 12.50
CA ARG A 43 -13.36 -7.55 11.13
C ARG A 43 -13.63 -8.57 10.03
N ALA A 44 -13.63 -9.86 10.38
CA ALA A 44 -13.97 -10.92 9.44
C ALA A 44 -15.48 -10.94 9.09
N ASP A 45 -16.34 -10.48 10.01
CA ASP A 45 -17.78 -10.33 9.78
C ASP A 45 -18.13 -9.28 8.70
N ASP A 46 -17.24 -8.32 8.42
CA ASP A 46 -17.46 -7.25 7.42
C ASP A 46 -16.78 -7.55 6.07
N LEU A 47 -16.11 -8.70 5.94
CA LEU A 47 -15.48 -9.10 4.67
C LEU A 47 -16.46 -9.91 3.84
N VAL A 48 -16.94 -9.31 2.75
CA VAL A 48 -17.74 -10.03 1.75
C VAL A 48 -16.83 -11.00 1.01
N THR A 49 -17.14 -12.30 1.08
CA THR A 49 -16.43 -13.33 0.31
C THR A 49 -16.74 -13.15 -1.17
N ILE A 50 -15.76 -12.71 -1.94
CA ILE A 50 -15.85 -12.68 -3.40
C ILE A 50 -15.70 -14.12 -3.89
N SER A 51 -16.68 -14.59 -4.67
CA SER A 51 -16.63 -15.90 -5.29
C SER A 51 -15.62 -15.90 -6.44
N ASP A 52 -14.76 -16.92 -6.53
CA ASP A 52 -13.81 -17.15 -7.64
C ASP A 52 -14.49 -17.57 -8.96
N THR A 53 -15.82 -17.51 -9.03
CA THR A 53 -16.57 -17.75 -10.26
C THR A 53 -16.17 -16.72 -11.33
N PRO A 54 -15.64 -17.15 -12.48
CA PRO A 54 -15.26 -16.24 -13.56
C PRO A 54 -16.46 -15.38 -13.98
N TYR A 55 -16.22 -14.11 -14.27
CA TYR A 55 -17.24 -13.23 -14.81
C TYR A 55 -17.77 -13.76 -16.14
N ASP A 56 -19.10 -13.78 -16.30
CA ASP A 56 -19.74 -14.12 -17.57
C ASP A 56 -19.70 -12.89 -18.50
N SER A 57 -18.82 -12.92 -19.49
CA SER A 57 -18.66 -11.85 -20.48
C SER A 57 -19.82 -11.77 -21.48
N ALA A 58 -20.69 -12.78 -21.55
CA ALA A 58 -21.88 -12.74 -22.40
C ALA A 58 -22.89 -11.67 -21.93
N LEU A 59 -22.86 -11.31 -20.64
CA LEU A 59 -23.70 -10.25 -20.04
C LEU A 59 -23.32 -8.83 -20.48
N TRP A 60 -22.19 -8.66 -21.18
CA TRP A 60 -21.69 -7.35 -21.60
C TRP A 60 -21.45 -7.26 -23.12
N THR A 61 -21.91 -8.26 -23.87
CA THR A 61 -21.68 -8.38 -25.33
C THR A 61 -22.45 -7.35 -26.17
N ASP A 62 -23.54 -6.80 -25.65
CA ASP A 62 -24.36 -5.76 -26.32
C ASP A 62 -23.94 -4.32 -25.95
N SER A 63 -23.04 -4.17 -24.99
CA SER A 63 -22.68 -2.85 -24.43
C SER A 63 -21.53 -2.15 -25.14
N ASP A 64 -20.90 -2.79 -26.14
CA ASP A 64 -19.90 -2.15 -27.01
C ASP A 64 -20.53 -1.32 -28.16
N ASP A 65 -21.86 -1.37 -28.35
CA ASP A 65 -22.55 -0.73 -29.49
C ASP A 65 -23.07 0.70 -29.21
N GLU A 66 -22.76 1.28 -28.04
CA GLU A 66 -22.83 2.74 -27.86
C GLU A 66 -21.49 3.36 -28.24
N GLY A 67 -21.27 3.38 -29.55
CA GLY A 67 -20.07 3.89 -30.20
C GLY A 67 -19.61 5.25 -29.67
N LEU A 68 -18.29 5.32 -29.44
CA LEU A 68 -17.51 6.53 -29.18
C LEU A 68 -17.95 7.68 -30.10
N GLY A 69 -18.68 8.64 -29.52
CA GLY A 69 -18.84 10.00 -30.02
C GLY A 69 -19.64 10.14 -31.31
N VAL A 70 -20.94 10.40 -31.19
CA VAL A 70 -21.63 11.20 -32.20
C VAL A 70 -21.10 12.63 -32.08
N ARG A 71 -20.06 12.92 -32.88
CA ARG A 71 -19.52 14.25 -33.14
C ARG A 71 -20.58 15.05 -33.91
N ASP A 72 -21.63 15.53 -33.25
CA ASP A 72 -22.44 16.70 -33.67
C ASP A 72 -23.78 16.76 -32.93
N ARG A 73 -23.77 17.17 -31.66
CA ARG A 73 -24.93 17.87 -31.10
C ARG A 73 -24.46 19.00 -30.20
N ARG A 74 -24.31 20.18 -30.80
CA ARG A 74 -24.25 21.46 -30.10
C ARG A 74 -25.63 21.70 -29.48
N ALA A 75 -25.71 21.69 -28.15
CA ALA A 75 -26.86 22.19 -27.42
C ALA A 75 -26.83 23.74 -27.44
N PRO A 76 -28.00 24.41 -27.48
CA PRO A 76 -28.14 25.85 -27.72
C PRO A 76 -27.54 26.74 -26.63
#